data_AF-A0A6C0KMS9-F1
#
_entry.id   AF-A0A6C0KMS9-F1
#
_cell.length_a   1.000
_cell.length_b   1.000
_cell.length_c   1.000
_cell.angle_alpha   90.00
_cell.angle_beta   90.00
_cell.angle_gamma   90.00
#
_symmetry.space_group_name_H-M   'P 1'
#
loop_
_entity.id
_entity.type
_entity.pdbx_description
1 polymer ?
#
loop_
_entity_poly.entity_id
_entity_poly.type
_entity_poly.pdbx_seq_one_letter_code
_entity_poly.pdbx_strand_id
1 'polypeptide(L)'
;MAIYLSDVNQAYGPLLTSHWEKKEDPQHYDYITSQFVNPSPKRHILGVVGGNEVSLIKGNMVDLESDLRGINIPNTFCPWRQYQPPQKGQKEIVRDNTKINLTIDVQKEHLPVYQMWAYPAVVAPQPIVNEVCVKPEKY
;
A
#
# COMPACT_ATOMS: atom_id res chain seq x y z
N MET A 1 -35.88 9.72 31.33
CA MET A 1 -34.90 10.69 30.81
C MET A 1 -34.41 10.18 29.47
N ALA A 2 -34.71 10.88 28.37
CA ALA A 2 -34.25 10.48 27.04
C ALA A 2 -32.76 10.84 26.90
N ILE A 3 -31.94 9.85 26.56
CA ILE A 3 -30.51 10.04 26.33
C ILE A 3 -30.37 10.56 24.89
N TYR A 4 -30.04 11.83 24.73
CA TYR A 4 -29.76 12.43 23.42
C TYR A 4 -28.30 12.16 23.09
N LEU A 5 -28.06 11.31 22.08
CA LEU A 5 -26.71 11.04 21.55
C LEU A 5 -26.33 12.23 20.65
N SER A 6 -25.50 13.14 21.15
CA SER A 6 -25.12 14.37 20.45
C SER A 6 -23.91 14.20 19.53
N ASP A 7 -23.13 13.13 19.72
CA ASP A 7 -21.89 12.86 18.99
C ASP A 7 -21.98 11.61 18.12
N VAL A 8 -21.38 11.65 16.93
CA VAL A 8 -21.32 10.50 15.99
C VAL A 8 -20.60 9.31 16.65
N ASN A 9 -19.60 9.57 17.49
CA ASN A 9 -18.92 8.56 18.29
C ASN A 9 -19.80 7.95 19.40
N GLN A 10 -20.81 8.66 19.90
CA GLN A 10 -21.77 8.07 20.84
C GLN A 10 -22.83 7.23 20.13
N ALA A 11 -23.17 7.59 18.89
CA ALA A 11 -24.12 6.85 18.05
C ALA A 11 -23.51 5.61 17.38
N TYR A 12 -22.24 5.67 16.96
CA TYR A 12 -21.57 4.64 16.15
C TYR A 12 -20.20 4.19 16.69
N GLY A 13 -19.79 4.66 17.87
CA GLY A 13 -18.50 4.35 18.49
C GLY A 13 -18.09 2.88 18.49
N PRO A 14 -18.98 1.91 18.81
CA PRO A 14 -18.63 0.50 18.69
C PRO A 14 -18.44 0.10 17.22
N LEU A 15 -19.31 0.51 16.30
CA LEU A 15 -19.20 0.13 14.88
C LEU A 15 -17.90 0.59 14.19
N LEU A 16 -17.30 1.69 14.68
CA LEU A 16 -16.06 2.25 14.14
C LEU A 16 -14.78 1.71 14.81
N THR A 17 -14.85 1.18 16.03
CA THR A 17 -13.67 0.73 16.80
C THR A 17 -13.60 -0.79 16.99
N SER A 18 -14.74 -1.49 16.96
CA SER A 18 -14.84 -2.95 17.06
C SER A 18 -16.20 -3.45 16.57
N HIS A 19 -16.25 -4.34 15.57
CA HIS A 19 -17.51 -4.95 15.11
C HIS A 19 -18.33 -5.45 16.30
N TRP A 20 -19.64 -5.16 16.35
CA TRP A 20 -20.54 -5.44 17.50
C TRP A 20 -20.45 -6.89 18.02
N GLU A 21 -20.04 -7.78 17.14
CA GLU A 21 -19.74 -9.20 17.35
C GLU A 21 -18.68 -9.44 18.44
N LYS A 22 -17.69 -8.56 18.63
CA LYS A 22 -16.70 -8.63 19.72
C LYS A 22 -17.30 -8.57 21.12
N LYS A 23 -18.47 -7.94 21.25
CA LYS A 23 -19.15 -7.76 22.54
C LYS A 23 -19.99 -8.98 22.92
N GLU A 24 -20.58 -9.64 21.92
CA GLU A 24 -21.57 -10.70 22.12
C GLU A 24 -20.96 -12.11 22.00
N ASP A 25 -19.84 -12.28 21.29
CA ASP A 25 -19.17 -13.56 21.11
C ASP A 25 -17.85 -13.65 21.92
N PRO A 26 -17.81 -14.43 23.02
CA PRO A 26 -16.60 -14.66 23.81
C PRO A 26 -15.50 -15.43 23.04
N GLN A 27 -15.82 -16.03 21.89
CA GLN A 27 -14.89 -16.78 21.05
C GLN A 27 -14.40 -15.98 19.84
N HIS A 28 -14.70 -14.67 19.79
CA HIS A 28 -14.28 -13.82 18.68
C HIS A 28 -12.75 -13.77 18.54
N TYR A 29 -12.27 -14.07 17.32
CA TYR A 29 -10.84 -14.02 17.01
C TYR A 29 -10.43 -12.65 16.48
N ASP A 30 -9.42 -12.06 17.13
CA ASP A 30 -8.81 -10.82 16.67
C ASP A 30 -7.85 -11.10 15.51
N TYR A 31 -8.21 -10.62 14.33
CA TYR A 31 -7.30 -10.58 13.20
C TYR A 31 -6.42 -9.35 13.27
N ILE A 32 -5.11 -9.56 13.35
CA ILE A 32 -4.13 -8.49 13.25
C ILE A 32 -3.85 -8.27 11.76
N THR A 33 -3.78 -7.02 11.32
CA THR A 33 -3.47 -6.67 9.92
C THR A 33 -2.16 -7.29 9.42
N SER A 34 -1.18 -7.47 10.31
CA SER A 34 0.10 -8.12 10.03
C SER A 34 -0.03 -9.60 9.61
N GLN A 35 -1.17 -10.24 9.90
CA GLN A 35 -1.44 -11.61 9.46
C GLN A 35 -1.77 -11.68 7.97
N PHE A 36 -2.30 -10.59 7.40
CA PHE A 36 -2.70 -10.53 6.00
C PHE A 36 -1.67 -9.79 5.14
N VAL A 37 -1.02 -8.77 5.69
CA VAL A 37 -0.12 -7.89 4.96
C VAL A 37 1.16 -7.65 5.75
N ASN A 38 2.30 -7.68 5.08
CA ASN A 38 3.58 -7.33 5.71
C ASN A 38 3.55 -5.86 6.18
N PRO A 39 3.88 -5.55 7.45
CA PRO A 39 3.94 -4.17 7.96
C PRO A 39 4.87 -3.24 7.16
N SER A 40 5.90 -3.81 6.51
CA SER A 40 6.80 -3.12 5.60
C SER A 40 6.77 -3.79 4.22
N PRO A 41 5.80 -3.46 3.35
CA PRO A 41 5.71 -4.06 2.03
C PRO A 41 6.89 -3.58 1.15
N LYS A 42 7.51 -4.51 0.43
CA LYS A 42 8.68 -4.25 -0.43
C LYS A 42 8.63 -5.10 -1.70
N ARG A 43 9.46 -4.74 -2.69
CA ARG A 43 9.64 -5.43 -3.96
C ARG A 43 10.89 -6.29 -4.01
N HIS A 44 10.80 -7.51 -4.50
CA HIS A 44 11.88 -8.39 -4.88
C HIS A 44 12.77 -7.80 -5.98
N ILE A 45 14.08 -7.78 -5.74
CA ILE A 45 15.06 -7.26 -6.71
C ILE A 45 15.12 -8.02 -8.04
N LEU A 46 14.85 -9.33 -8.02
CA LEU A 46 14.85 -10.15 -9.23
C LEU A 46 13.54 -10.05 -10.02
N GLY A 47 12.56 -9.30 -9.49
CA GLY A 47 11.23 -9.18 -10.06
C GLY A 47 10.42 -10.47 -9.88
N VAL A 48 9.19 -10.30 -9.44
CA VAL A 48 8.13 -11.30 -9.55
C VAL A 48 7.05 -10.68 -10.42
N VAL A 49 6.36 -11.47 -11.24
CA VAL A 49 5.23 -10.93 -12.00
C VAL A 49 3.98 -11.00 -11.11
N GLY A 50 3.69 -9.92 -10.39
CA GLY A 50 2.46 -9.76 -9.61
C GLY A 50 2.65 -9.25 -8.19
N GLY A 51 1.52 -8.99 -7.51
CA GLY A 51 1.50 -8.49 -6.13
C GLY A 51 2.18 -7.12 -6.01
N ASN A 52 2.98 -6.95 -4.94
CA ASN A 52 3.71 -5.72 -4.62
C ASN A 52 4.69 -5.25 -5.70
N GLU A 53 4.99 -6.08 -6.71
CA GLU A 53 5.86 -5.72 -7.84
C GLU A 53 5.20 -4.77 -8.83
N VAL A 54 3.88 -4.83 -8.94
CA VAL A 54 3.10 -3.89 -9.72
C VAL A 54 2.99 -2.60 -8.92
N SER A 55 3.19 -1.44 -9.55
CA SER A 55 3.02 -0.15 -8.88
C SER A 55 1.66 -0.09 -8.20
N LEU A 56 1.68 0.16 -6.89
CA LEU A 56 0.47 0.49 -6.16
C LEU A 56 0.09 1.94 -6.47
N ILE A 57 -1.12 2.32 -6.10
CA ILE A 57 -1.46 3.74 -6.10
C ILE A 57 -0.96 4.40 -4.82
N LYS A 58 -0.69 5.70 -4.91
CA LYS A 58 -0.33 6.53 -3.75
C LYS A 58 -1.52 6.81 -2.82
N GLY A 59 -2.73 6.82 -3.38
CA GLY A 59 -3.97 6.92 -2.60
C GLY A 59 -4.36 5.61 -1.90
N ASN A 60 -5.56 5.59 -1.32
CA ASN A 60 -6.12 4.39 -0.73
C ASN A 60 -6.61 3.41 -1.81
N MET A 61 -6.08 2.18 -1.82
CA MET A 61 -6.45 1.15 -2.80
C MET A 61 -7.93 0.79 -2.74
N VAL A 62 -8.52 0.75 -1.54
CA VAL A 62 -9.94 0.39 -1.36
C VAL A 62 -10.85 1.41 -2.04
N ASP A 63 -10.49 2.69 -1.97
CA ASP A 63 -11.29 3.77 -2.57
C ASP A 63 -11.19 3.74 -4.09
N LEU A 64 -10.02 3.43 -4.63
CA LEU A 64 -9.85 3.23 -6.07
C LEU A 64 -10.65 2.01 -6.57
N GLU A 65 -10.58 0.87 -5.87
CA GLU A 65 -11.35 -0.31 -6.28
C GLU A 65 -12.86 -0.05 -6.21
N SER A 66 -13.30 0.69 -5.19
CA SER A 66 -14.70 1.10 -5.04
C SER A 66 -15.14 2.08 -6.13
N ASP A 67 -14.25 2.99 -6.56
CA ASP A 67 -14.49 3.90 -7.69
C ASP A 67 -14.55 3.13 -9.03
N LEU A 68 -13.63 2.19 -9.25
CA LEU A 68 -13.60 1.32 -10.44
C LEU A 68 -14.83 0.42 -10.52
N ARG A 69 -15.36 -0.04 -9.37
CA ARG A 69 -16.63 -0.76 -9.28
C ARG A 69 -17.86 0.14 -9.39
N GLY A 70 -17.68 1.47 -9.43
CA GLY A 70 -18.76 2.45 -9.54
C GLY A 70 -19.59 2.63 -8.26
N ILE A 71 -19.13 2.13 -7.11
CA ILE A 71 -19.86 2.20 -5.84
C ILE A 71 -19.89 3.63 -5.28
N ASN A 72 -18.80 4.37 -5.48
CA ASN A 72 -18.65 5.76 -5.01
C ASN A 72 -19.41 6.79 -5.88
N ILE A 73 -20.08 6.34 -6.94
CA ILE A 73 -20.81 7.19 -7.89
C ILE A 73 -22.30 7.15 -7.54
N PRO A 74 -23.01 8.30 -7.47
CA PRO A 74 -24.44 8.30 -7.17
C PRO A 74 -25.20 7.63 -8.31
N ASN A 75 -26.10 6.71 -7.94
CA ASN A 75 -26.96 6.03 -8.90
C ASN A 75 -27.94 7.02 -9.53
N THR A 76 -27.56 7.58 -10.67
CA THR A 76 -28.31 8.60 -11.42
C THR A 76 -28.28 8.25 -12.89
N PHE A 77 -29.36 8.48 -13.62
CA PHE A 77 -29.43 8.27 -15.08
C PHE A 77 -28.69 9.35 -15.89
N CYS A 78 -27.86 10.17 -15.23
CA CYS A 78 -27.15 11.28 -15.86
C CYS A 78 -25.86 10.75 -16.52
N PRO A 79 -25.75 10.71 -17.86
CA PRO A 79 -24.58 10.13 -18.54
C PRO A 79 -23.27 10.83 -18.18
N TRP A 80 -23.35 12.13 -17.90
CA TRP A 80 -22.20 12.94 -17.49
C TRP A 80 -21.68 12.62 -16.08
N ARG A 81 -22.31 11.73 -15.30
CA ARG A 81 -21.81 11.32 -13.98
C ARG A 81 -21.33 9.86 -13.94
N GLN A 82 -21.90 8.97 -14.77
CA GLN A 82 -21.66 7.53 -14.68
C GLN A 82 -20.34 7.07 -15.35
N TYR A 83 -19.88 7.75 -16.40
CA TYR A 83 -18.79 7.26 -17.26
C TYR A 83 -17.78 8.35 -17.60
N GLN A 84 -17.37 9.15 -16.62
CA GLN A 84 -16.31 10.12 -16.82
C GLN A 84 -14.95 9.46 -16.55
N PRO A 85 -14.15 9.15 -17.58
CA PRO A 85 -12.77 8.80 -17.36
C PRO A 85 -12.04 10.02 -16.80
N PRO A 86 -11.01 9.83 -15.95
CA PRO A 86 -10.12 10.93 -15.59
C PRO A 86 -9.51 11.52 -16.86
N GLN A 87 -9.35 12.85 -16.90
CA GLN A 87 -8.74 13.50 -18.04
C GLN A 87 -7.31 12.99 -18.24
N LYS A 88 -6.83 12.96 -19.48
CA LYS A 88 -5.48 12.46 -19.80
C LYS A 88 -4.43 13.30 -19.06
N GLY A 89 -3.66 12.66 -18.18
CA GLY A 89 -2.64 13.32 -17.36
C GLY A 89 -3.14 13.82 -16.00
N GLN A 90 -4.43 13.67 -15.69
CA GLN A 90 -4.97 13.93 -14.38
C GLN A 90 -4.43 12.89 -13.39
N LYS A 91 -3.87 13.39 -12.28
CA LYS A 91 -3.23 12.57 -11.24
C LYS A 91 -4.20 12.14 -10.14
N GLU A 92 -5.28 12.88 -9.99
CA GLU A 92 -6.24 12.72 -8.89
C GLU A 92 -7.66 12.57 -9.43
N ILE A 93 -8.40 11.61 -8.89
CA ILE A 93 -9.85 11.49 -9.11
C ILE A 93 -10.54 12.22 -7.96
N VAL A 94 -11.28 13.27 -8.30
CA VAL A 94 -12.07 14.05 -7.35
C VAL A 94 -13.54 13.72 -7.56
N ARG A 95 -14.18 13.20 -6.51
CA ARG A 95 -15.61 12.92 -6.46
C ARG A 95 -16.23 13.83 -5.41
N ASP A 96 -16.85 14.92 -5.88
CA ASP A 96 -17.59 15.84 -5.02
C ASP A 96 -19.10 15.59 -5.20
N ASN A 97 -19.67 14.86 -4.24
CA ASN A 97 -21.09 14.55 -4.18
C ASN A 97 -21.67 15.02 -2.85
N THR A 98 -22.99 15.22 -2.80
CA THR A 98 -23.70 15.68 -1.59
C THR A 98 -23.48 14.81 -0.35
N LYS A 99 -23.17 13.52 -0.53
CA LYS A 99 -22.93 12.57 0.55
C LYS A 99 -21.46 12.23 0.80
N ILE A 100 -20.60 12.43 -0.21
CA ILE A 100 -19.22 11.93 -0.21
C ILE A 100 -18.35 12.97 -0.91
N ASN A 101 -17.34 13.47 -0.21
CA ASN A 101 -16.25 14.24 -0.79
C ASN A 101 -14.98 13.37 -0.71
N LEU A 102 -14.54 12.86 -1.85
CA LEU A 102 -13.47 11.86 -1.92
C LEU A 102 -12.45 12.26 -3.00
N THR A 103 -11.19 12.28 -2.60
CA THR A 103 -10.05 12.60 -3.46
C THR A 103 -9.09 11.41 -3.46
N ILE A 104 -8.86 10.82 -4.64
CA ILE A 104 -8.01 9.65 -4.81
C ILE A 104 -6.80 10.04 -5.65
N ASP A 105 -5.60 9.93 -5.09
CA ASP A 105 -4.36 10.05 -5.85
C ASP A 105 -4.09 8.73 -6.61
N VAL A 106 -4.13 8.79 -7.94
CA VAL A 106 -3.94 7.66 -8.86
C VAL A 106 -2.50 7.58 -9.35
N GLN A 107 -1.60 8.43 -8.84
CA GLN A 107 -0.18 8.30 -9.15
C GLN A 107 0.34 6.93 -8.72
N LYS A 108 1.16 6.34 -9.58
CA LYS A 108 1.83 5.07 -9.34
C LYS A 108 2.94 5.28 -8.31
N GLU A 109 2.85 4.59 -7.19
CA GLU A 109 3.88 4.50 -6.16
C GLU A 109 4.55 3.12 -6.22
N HIS A 110 5.86 3.15 -6.42
CA HIS A 110 6.66 1.94 -6.44
C HIS A 110 7.27 1.71 -5.07
N LEU A 111 6.99 0.56 -4.48
CA LEU A 111 7.59 0.16 -3.21
C LEU A 111 9.13 0.01 -3.34
N PRO A 112 9.89 0.19 -2.26
CA PRO A 112 11.33 0.00 -2.29
C PRO A 112 11.70 -1.46 -2.58
N VAL A 113 12.82 -1.64 -3.27
CA VAL A 113 13.34 -2.96 -3.64
C VAL A 113 14.15 -3.55 -2.48
N TYR A 114 14.08 -4.86 -2.28
CA TYR A 114 14.87 -5.63 -1.33
C TYR A 114 15.36 -6.95 -1.95
N GLN A 115 16.49 -7.42 -1.43
CA GLN A 115 17.04 -8.71 -1.80
C GLN A 115 16.62 -9.75 -0.75
N MET A 116 15.87 -10.78 -1.17
CA MET A 116 15.39 -11.83 -0.26
C MET A 116 16.50 -12.75 0.28
N TRP A 117 17.60 -12.89 -0.46
CA TRP A 117 18.60 -13.92 -0.26
C TRP A 117 19.96 -13.24 -0.08
N ALA A 118 20.68 -13.56 1.00
CA ALA A 118 22.06 -13.10 1.13
C ALA A 118 22.92 -13.84 0.11
N TYR A 119 23.72 -13.11 -0.68
CA TYR A 119 24.79 -13.78 -1.43
C TYR A 119 25.81 -14.32 -0.43
N PRO A 120 26.30 -15.56 -0.59
CA PRO A 120 27.40 -16.03 0.23
C PRO A 120 28.59 -15.09 0.04
N ALA A 121 29.30 -14.77 1.13
CA ALA A 121 30.52 -13.99 1.05
C ALA A 121 31.53 -14.78 0.20
N VAL A 122 31.79 -14.28 -1.02
CA VAL A 122 32.88 -14.83 -1.84
C VAL A 122 34.16 -14.29 -1.21
N VAL A 123 35.06 -15.18 -0.80
CA VAL A 123 36.40 -14.78 -0.35
C VAL A 123 37.09 -14.05 -1.50
N ALA A 124 37.55 -12.83 -1.23
CA ALA A 124 38.34 -12.07 -2.19
C ALA A 124 39.62 -12.87 -2.53
N PRO A 125 40.10 -12.83 -3.79
CA PRO A 125 41.37 -13.45 -4.12
C PRO A 125 42.50 -12.83 -3.29
N GLN A 126 43.56 -13.60 -3.05
CA GLN A 126 44.75 -13.09 -2.39
C GLN A 126 45.26 -11.85 -3.15
N PRO A 127 45.76 -10.83 -2.45
CA PRO A 127 46.28 -9.63 -3.11
C PRO A 127 47.39 -10.02 -4.07
N ILE A 128 47.43 -9.38 -5.24
CA ILE A 128 48.48 -9.59 -6.22
C ILE A 128 49.81 -9.18 -5.59
N VAL A 129 50.67 -10.15 -5.33
CA VAL A 129 52.05 -9.90 -4.90
C VAL A 129 52.87 -9.61 -6.14
N ASN A 130 53.34 -8.37 -6.27
CA ASN A 130 54.27 -7.99 -7.33
C ASN A 130 55.67 -8.47 -6.95
N GLU A 131 56.02 -9.70 -7.34
CA GLU A 131 57.40 -10.21 -7.25
C GLU A 131 58.25 -9.53 -8.33
N VAL A 132 58.65 -8.28 -8.08
CA VAL A 132 59.66 -7.63 -8.91
C VAL A 132 61.01 -8.25 -8.56
N CYS A 133 61.71 -8.79 -9.56
CA CYS A 133 63.13 -9.12 -9.43
C CYS A 133 63.91 -7.83 -9.13
N VAL A 134 64.11 -7.51 -7.85
CA VAL A 134 65.00 -6.42 -7.45
C VAL A 134 66.42 -6.89 -7.72
N LYS A 135 67.09 -6.22 -8.65
CA LYS A 135 68.49 -6.50 -9.00
C LYS A 135 69.35 -6.31 -7.72
N PRO A 136 70.06 -7.32 -7.23
CA PRO A 136 70.67 -7.31 -5.89
C PRO A 136 71.92 -6.42 -5.74
N GLU A 137 72.27 -5.62 -6.75
CA GLU A 137 73.54 -4.90 -6.81
C GLU A 137 73.35 -3.38 -6.65
N LYS A 138 73.42 -2.90 -5.41
CA LYS A 138 74.05 -1.62 -5.06
C LYS A 138 74.22 -1.50 -3.54
N TYR A 139 75.34 -2.03 -3.06
CA TYR A 139 76.09 -1.43 -1.96
C TYR A 139 77.22 -0.61 -2.58
#